data_AF-A0A699VXK8-F1
#
_entry.id   AF-A0A699VXK8-F1
#
_cell.length_a   1.000
_cell.length_b   1.000
_cell.length_c   1.000
_cell.angle_alpha   90.00
_cell.angle_beta   90.00
_cell.angle_gamma   90.00
#
_symmetry.space_group_name_H-M   'P 1'
#
loop_
_entity.id
_entity.type
_entity.pdbx_description
1 polymer ?
#
loop_
_entity_poly.entity_id
_entity_poly.type
_entity_poly.pdbx_seq_one_letter_code
_entity_poly.pdbx_strand_id
1 'polypeptide(L)' 'MKVNEPKLKDTPVIRDFLGVFPKDLSGLPPSRDVEFCIDLIPRAVPVAKSPYHLAPTK' A
#
# COMPACT_ATOMS: atom_id res chain seq x y z
N MET A 1 4.13 20.21 23.41
CA MET A 1 3.85 20.81 22.09
C MET A 1 2.98 19.82 21.31
N LYS A 2 1.71 20.16 21.06
CA LYS A 2 0.89 19.39 20.12
C LYS A 2 1.44 19.71 18.73
N VAL A 3 2.13 18.75 18.12
CA VAL A 3 2.40 18.84 16.68
C VAL A 3 1.03 18.78 16.04
N ASN A 4 0.59 19.90 15.46
CA ASN A 4 -0.62 19.92 14.64
C ASN A 4 -0.30 19.07 13.43
N GLU A 5 -0.76 17.83 13.45
CA GLU A 5 -0.73 16.96 12.29
C GLU A 5 -1.54 17.68 11.20
N PRO A 6 -0.91 18.10 10.09
CA PRO A 6 -1.64 18.77 9.02
C PRO A 6 -2.72 17.81 8.56
N LYS A 7 -3.98 18.24 8.64
CA LYS A 7 -5.08 17.38 8.20
C LYS A 7 -4.87 17.20 6.71
N LEU A 8 -5.05 15.99 6.18
CA LEU A 8 -4.90 15.73 4.75
C LEU A 8 -5.67 16.75 3.88
N LYS A 9 -6.79 17.27 4.39
CA LYS A 9 -7.62 18.33 3.79
C LYS A 9 -6.98 19.72 3.72
N ASP A 10 -5.81 19.94 4.33
CA ASP A 10 -5.12 21.25 4.33
C ASP A 10 -4.19 21.38 3.12
N THR A 11 -3.90 20.28 2.42
CA THR A 11 -3.12 20.29 1.18
C THR A 11 -4.05 20.52 -0.01
N PRO A 12 -3.86 21.58 -0.83
CA PRO A 12 -4.73 21.89 -1.96
C PRO A 12 -4.97 20.71 -2.90
N VAL A 13 -3.90 19.97 -3.23
CA VAL A 13 -3.98 18.78 -4.08
C VAL A 13 -4.90 17.72 -3.47
N ILE A 14 -4.85 17.48 -2.16
CA ILE A 14 -5.66 16.44 -1.52
C ILE A 14 -7.13 16.87 -1.44
N ARG A 15 -7.42 18.17 -1.29
CA ARG A 15 -8.80 18.70 -1.29
C ARG A 15 -9.53 18.41 -2.60
N ASP A 16 -8.81 18.48 -3.72
CA ASP A 16 -9.37 18.24 -5.05
C ASP A 16 -9.61 16.74 -5.32
N PHE A 17 -8.98 15.84 -4.54
CA PHE A 17 -9.05 14.38 -4.73
C PHE A 17 -9.47 13.62 -3.47
N LEU A 18 -10.33 14.19 -2.61
CA LEU A 18 -10.76 13.56 -1.35
C LEU A 18 -11.43 12.19 -1.52
N GLY A 19 -11.99 11.89 -2.70
CA GLY A 19 -12.57 10.58 -3.02
C GLY A 19 -11.55 9.49 -3.38
N VAL A 20 -10.30 9.86 -3.66
CA VAL A 20 -9.20 8.93 -4.03
C VAL A 20 -8.44 8.45 -2.79
N PHE A 21 -8.47 9.22 -1.71
CA PHE A 21 -7.80 8.91 -0.45
C PHE A 21 -8.83 8.60 0.65
N PRO A 22 -9.48 7.42 0.60
CA PRO A 22 -10.37 6.99 1.67
C PRO A 22 -9.59 6.89 2.98
N LYS A 23 -10.29 7.14 4.10
CA LYS A 23 -9.69 7.10 5.44
C LYS A 23 -9.14 5.71 5.80
N ASP A 24 -9.75 4.68 5.22
CA ASP A 24 -9.36 3.27 5.37
C ASP A 24 -8.91 2.73 4.00
N LEU A 25 -7.85 1.92 3.99
CA LEU A 25 -7.37 1.26 2.76
C LEU A 25 -8.31 0.10 2.42
N SER A 26 -9.05 0.24 1.33
CA SER A 26 -10.01 -0.77 0.87
C SER A 26 -9.28 -1.94 0.20
N GLY A 27 -8.76 -2.88 0.98
CA GLY A 27 -8.39 -4.23 0.53
C GLY A 27 -7.52 -4.33 -0.73
N LEU A 28 -7.76 -5.38 -1.52
CA LEU A 28 -7.04 -5.65 -2.76
C LEU A 28 -7.26 -4.51 -3.78
N PRO A 29 -6.26 -4.21 -4.63
CA PRO A 29 -6.43 -3.21 -5.66
C PRO A 29 -7.62 -3.60 -6.57
N PRO A 30 -8.35 -2.61 -7.12
CA PRO A 30 -9.39 -2.86 -8.11
C PRO A 30 -8.86 -3.71 -9.27
N SER A 31 -9.74 -4.47 -9.93
CA SER A 31 -9.42 -5.14 -11.19
C SER A 31 -8.84 -4.12 -12.15
N ARG A 32 -7.60 -4.34 -12.60
CA ARG A 32 -6.95 -3.45 -13.55
C ARG A 32 -7.20 -4.00 -14.95
N ASP A 33 -7.41 -3.12 -15.92
CA ASP A 33 -7.60 -3.52 -17.33
C ASP A 33 -6.30 -4.02 -17.99
N VAL A 34 -5.17 -3.85 -17.31
CA VAL A 34 -3.84 -4.26 -17.79
C VAL A 34 -3.20 -5.21 -16.78
N GLU A 35 -2.58 -6.27 -17.29
CA GLU A 35 -1.85 -7.25 -16.51
C GLU A 35 -0.53 -6.67 -15.98
N PHE A 36 -0.21 -6.95 -14.71
CA PHE A 36 1.06 -6.54 -14.11
C PHE A 36 2.11 -7.62 -14.34
N CYS A 37 3.09 -7.33 -15.19
CA CYS A 37 4.26 -8.17 -15.36
C CYS A 37 5.38 -7.71 -14.41
N ILE A 38 6.03 -8.67 -13.75
CA ILE A 38 7.26 -8.42 -12.98
C ILE A 38 8.43 -8.88 -13.85
N ASP A 39 9.13 -7.91 -14.44
CA ASP A 39 10.32 -8.21 -15.22
C ASP A 39 11.49 -8.54 -14.30
N LEU A 40 12.11 -9.69 -14.55
CA LEU A 40 13.28 -10.12 -13.81
C LEU A 40 14.55 -9.70 -14.54
N ILE A 41 15.57 -9.29 -13.78
CA ILE A 41 16.90 -9.10 -14.34
C ILE A 41 17.42 -10.44 -14.90
N PRO A 42 18.23 -10.43 -15.97
CA PRO A 42 18.85 -11.65 -16.47
C PRO A 42 19.60 -12.37 -15.35
N ARG A 43 19.33 -13.67 -15.18
CA ARG A 43 19.86 -14.56 -14.13
C ARG A 43 19.22 -14.46 -12.74
N ALA A 44 18.13 -13.71 -12.56
CA ALA A 44 17.34 -13.85 -11.34
C ALA A 44 16.78 -15.28 -11.21
N VAL A 45 16.80 -15.81 -9.98
CA VAL A 45 16.22 -17.12 -9.66
C VAL A 45 15.17 -16.98 -8.56
N PRO A 46 14.11 -17.80 -8.55
CA PRO A 46 13.13 -17.80 -7.47
C PRO A 46 13.80 -18.11 -6.12
N VAL A 47 13.33 -17.45 -5.06
CA VAL A 47 13.77 -17.71 -3.69
C VAL A 47 12.57 -18.11 -2.83
N ALA A 48 12.73 -19.21 -2.10
CA ALA A 48 11.77 -19.64 -1.09
C ALA A 48 12.41 -19.49 0.30
N LYS A 49 11.68 -18.91 1.25
CA LYS A 49 12.08 -18.82 2.67
C LYS A 49 10.97 -19.38 3.54
N SER A 50 11.32 -20.05 4.63
CA SER A 50 10.34 -20.48 5.63
C SER A 50 9.65 -19.26 6.25
N PRO A 51 8.34 -19.32 6.53
CA PRO A 51 7.68 -18.30 7.32
C PRO A 51 8.37 -18.12 8.69
N TYR A 52 8.32 -16.91 9.23
CA TYR A 52 8.74 -16.68 10.61
C TYR A 52 7.79 -17.36 11.59
N HIS A 53 8.31 -17.78 12.74
CA HIS A 53 7.51 -18.31 13.82
C HIS A 53 6.72 -17.15 14.45
N LEU A 54 5.39 -17.24 14.41
CA LEU A 54 4.51 -16.32 15.12
C LEU A 54 4.22 -16.86 16.52
N ALA A 55 4.15 -15.97 17.50
CA ALA A 55 3.64 -16.32 18.81
C ALA A 55 2.12 -16.62 18.73
N PRO A 56 1.58 -17.52 19.57
CA PRO A 56 0.14 -17.77 19.62
C PRO A 56 -0.64 -16.49 19.94
N THR A 57 -1.78 -16.31 19.28
CA THR A 57 -2.77 -15.30 19.67
C THR A 57 -3.49 -15.78 20.92
N LYS A 58 -3.74 -14.88 21.88
CA LYS A 58 -4.59 -15.16 23.05
C LYS A 58 -6.05 -15.30 22.65
#